data_AF-A0A3B0V0S4-F1
#
_entry.id   AF-A0A3B0V0S4-F1
#
_cell.length_a   1.000
_cell.length_b   1.000
_cell.length_c   1.000
_cell.angle_alpha   90.00
_cell.angle_beta   90.00
_cell.angle_gamma   90.00
#
_symmetry.space_group_name_H-M   'P 1'
#
loop_
_entity.id
_entity.type
_entity.pdbx_description
1 polymer ?
#
loop_
_entity_poly.entity_id
_entity_poly.type
_entity_poly.pdbx_seq_one_letter_code
_entity_poly.pdbx_strand_id
1 'polypeptide(L)' 'GAKAIAEIPKDGVAPAIANAVHNATGTHLHRIPLTPQRVFEAMHNS' A
#
# COMPACT_ATOMS: atom_id res chain seq x y z
N GLY A 1 -2.98 18.95 23.62
CA GLY A 1 -2.07 18.14 22.78
C GLY A 1 -2.74 16.88 22.29
N ALA A 2 -3.58 16.98 21.27
CA ALA A 2 -4.28 15.85 20.63
C ALA A 2 -4.24 15.95 19.08
N LYS A 3 -3.26 16.69 18.54
CA LYS A 3 -3.06 16.92 17.11
C LYS A 3 -1.65 16.43 16.74
N ALA A 4 -1.51 15.12 16.58
CA ALA A 4 -0.35 14.44 16.00
C ALA A 4 -0.62 12.95 15.81
N ILE A 5 -1.41 12.35 16.72
CA ILE A 5 -1.69 10.91 16.73
C ILE A 5 -2.68 10.49 15.64
N ALA A 6 -3.53 11.40 15.15
CA ALA A 6 -4.52 11.10 14.12
C ALA A 6 -3.95 11.04 12.69
N GLU A 7 -2.79 11.65 12.43
CA GLU A 7 -2.19 11.70 11.08
C GLU A 7 -1.21 10.55 10.82
N ILE A 8 -0.48 10.09 11.84
CA ILE A 8 0.40 8.92 11.80
C ILE A 8 -0.27 7.67 11.19
N PRO A 9 -1.52 7.29 11.57
CA PRO A 9 -2.17 6.13 10.95
C PRO A 9 -2.42 6.35 9.46
N LYS A 10 -2.63 7.58 8.99
CA LYS A 10 -2.86 7.85 7.56
C LYS A 10 -1.61 7.56 6.73
N ASP A 11 -0.44 7.93 7.25
CA ASP A 11 0.83 7.74 6.54
C ASP A 11 1.37 6.31 6.67
N GLY A 12 1.07 5.60 7.77
CA GLY A 12 1.44 4.20 7.96
C GLY A 12 0.54 3.18 7.26
N VAL A 13 -0.71 3.54 6.95
CA VAL A 13 -1.67 2.62 6.30
C VAL A 13 -1.26 2.31 4.87
N ALA A 14 -0.78 3.28 4.09
CA ALA A 14 -0.34 3.04 2.72
C ALA A 14 0.83 2.02 2.60
N PRO A 15 1.95 2.16 3.35
CA PRO A 15 3.02 1.17 3.32
C PRO A 15 2.61 -0.17 3.96
N ALA A 16 1.75 -0.18 4.98
CA ALA A 16 1.24 -1.42 5.56
C ALA A 16 0.42 -2.24 4.55
N ILE A 17 -0.48 -1.58 3.80
CA ILE A 17 -1.26 -2.23 2.73
C ILE A 17 -0.32 -2.70 1.60
N ALA A 18 0.66 -1.90 1.19
CA ALA A 18 1.62 -2.31 0.17
C ALA A 18 2.41 -3.56 0.57
N ASN A 19 2.87 -3.63 1.83
CA ASN A 19 3.56 -4.81 2.37
C ASN A 19 2.64 -6.04 2.46
N ALA A 20 1.36 -5.85 2.81
CA ALA A 20 0.38 -6.93 2.84
C ALA A 20 0.12 -7.50 1.44
N VAL A 21 0.00 -6.64 0.42
CA VAL A 21 -0.12 -7.06 -0.98
C VAL A 21 1.13 -7.81 -1.41
N HIS A 22 2.33 -7.29 -1.10
CA HIS A 22 3.58 -7.98 -1.38
C HIS A 22 3.66 -9.37 -0.74
N ASN A 23 3.29 -9.49 0.54
CA ASN A 23 3.26 -10.78 1.22
C ASN A 23 2.24 -11.75 0.60
N ALA A 24 1.11 -11.25 0.10
CA ALA A 24 0.06 -12.07 -0.51
C ALA A 24 0.36 -12.50 -1.96
N THR A 25 1.07 -11.69 -2.74
CA THR A 25 1.22 -11.89 -4.20
C THR A 25 2.67 -11.98 -4.67
N GLY A 26 3.65 -11.71 -3.81
CA GLY A 26 5.06 -11.52 -4.18
C GLY A 26 5.34 -10.23 -4.96
N THR A 27 4.31 -9.46 -5.32
CA THR A 27 4.43 -8.27 -6.18
C THR A 27 4.73 -7.02 -5.36
N HIS A 28 5.75 -6.27 -5.73
CA HIS A 28 6.14 -5.04 -5.03
C HIS A 28 5.50 -3.80 -5.68
N LEU A 29 4.73 -3.02 -4.90
CA LEU A 29 4.00 -1.85 -5.39
C LEU A 29 4.61 -0.56 -4.83
N HIS A 30 5.27 0.22 -5.69
CA HIS A 30 5.95 1.48 -5.29
C HIS A 30 5.16 2.75 -5.62
N ARG A 31 3.93 2.61 -6.11
CA ARG A 31 3.09 3.74 -6.53
C ARG A 31 1.72 3.71 -5.88
N ILE A 32 1.39 4.78 -5.15
CA ILE A 32 0.05 5.04 -4.65
C ILE A 32 -0.79 5.87 -5.64
N PRO A 33 -2.13 5.80 -5.58
CA PRO A 33 -2.94 4.86 -4.81
C PRO A 33 -2.86 3.41 -5.33
N LEU A 34 -3.02 2.44 -4.43
CA LEU A 34 -3.09 0.99 -4.69
C LEU A 34 -4.46 0.61 -5.26
N THR A 35 -4.79 1.07 -6.46
CA THR A 35 -6.06 0.71 -7.10
C THR A 35 -6.04 -0.77 -7.53
N PRO A 36 -7.20 -1.47 -7.52
CA PRO A 36 -7.27 -2.87 -7.96
C PRO A 36 -6.68 -3.10 -9.35
N GLN A 37 -6.89 -2.18 -10.30
CA GLN A 37 -6.32 -2.26 -11.64
C GLN A 37 -4.78 -2.27 -11.61
N ARG A 38 -4.15 -1.40 -10.82
CA ARG A 38 -2.67 -1.35 -10.72
C ARG A 38 -2.09 -2.58 -10.03
N VAL A 39 -2.80 -3.12 -9.03
CA VAL A 39 -2.42 -4.39 -8.39
C VAL A 39 -2.46 -5.51 -9.42
N PHE A 40 -3.54 -5.58 -10.21
CA PHE A 40 -3.71 -6.58 -11.26
C PHE A 40 -2.63 -6.47 -12.35
N GLU A 41 -2.37 -5.26 -12.86
CA GLU A 41 -1.31 -4.99 -13.84
C GLU A 41 0.07 -5.39 -13.30
N ALA A 42 0.38 -5.04 -12.05
CA ALA A 42 1.66 -5.38 -11.44
C ALA A 42 1.83 -6.90 -11.29
N MET A 43 0.78 -7.64 -10.96
CA MET A 43 0.83 -9.11 -10.87
C MET A 43 1.02 -9.80 -12.23
N HIS A 44 0.58 -9.18 -13.33
CA HIS A 44 0.66 -9.78 -14.68
C HIS A 44 1.87 -9.32 -15.49
N ASN A 45 2.52 -8.22 -15.09
CA ASN A 45 3.70 -7.66 -15.75
C ASN A 45 5.01 -7.90 -14.96
N SER A 46 4.97 -8.66 -13.85
CA SER A 46 6.14 -9.00 -13.01
C SER A 46 6.74 -10.36 -13.37
#